data_AF-A0A3D5P029-F1
#
_entry.id   AF-A0A3D5P029-F1
#
_cell.length_a   1.000
_cell.length_b   1.000
_cell.length_c   1.000
_cell.angle_alpha   90.00
_cell.angle_beta   90.00
_cell.angle_gamma   90.00
#
_symmetry.space_group_name_H-M   'P 1'
#
loop_
_entity.id
_entity.type
_entity.pdbx_description
1 polymer ?
#
loop_
_entity_poly.entity_id
_entity_poly.type
_entity_poly.pdbx_seq_one_letter_code
_entity_poly.pdbx_strand_id
1 'polypeptide(L)' 'VIGLEQANSTEFEEKTPFPVIHLMPSQEHVKTKGATMRLGAYDCVVRQGTKSFIAYGKTEISERHRHRYE' A
#
# COMPACT_ATOMS: atom_id res chain seq x y z
N VAL A 1 17.06 -9.26 -7.23
CA VAL A 1 16.30 -9.65 -6.02
C VAL A 1 17.10 -9.20 -4.81
N ILE A 2 16.48 -8.62 -3.78
CA ILE A 2 17.18 -7.97 -2.66
C ILE A 2 17.68 -8.94 -1.57
N GLY A 3 17.30 -10.23 -1.62
CA GLY A 3 17.87 -11.28 -0.77
C GLY A 3 17.31 -11.38 0.66
N LEU A 4 16.13 -10.80 0.94
CA LEU A 4 15.49 -10.88 2.26
C LEU A 4 14.60 -12.13 2.37
N GLU A 5 15.16 -13.24 2.85
CA GLU A 5 14.49 -14.56 2.86
C GLU A 5 13.24 -14.61 3.74
N GLN A 6 13.19 -13.84 4.83
CA GLN A 6 12.07 -13.81 5.76
C GLN A 6 11.14 -12.60 5.55
N ALA A 7 11.30 -11.84 4.46
CA ALA A 7 10.43 -10.71 4.14
C ALA A 7 8.97 -11.15 4.04
N ASN A 8 8.12 -10.55 4.87
CA ASN A 8 6.70 -10.90 4.92
C ASN A 8 5.82 -9.69 5.26
N SER A 9 4.52 -9.85 5.07
CA SER A 9 3.50 -8.93 5.58
C SER A 9 3.22 -9.24 7.04
N THR A 10 3.08 -8.18 7.86
CA THR A 10 2.60 -8.32 9.24
C THR A 10 1.14 -8.75 9.33
N GLU A 11 0.41 -8.79 8.21
CA GLU A 11 -0.91 -9.43 8.12
C GLU A 11 -0.84 -10.94 8.40
N PHE A 12 0.25 -11.60 7.99
CA PHE A 12 0.40 -13.06 8.10
C PHE A 12 1.43 -13.47 9.15
N GLU A 13 2.54 -12.73 9.25
CA GLU A 13 3.61 -12.99 10.22
C GLU A 13 3.99 -11.70 10.93
N GLU A 14 3.38 -11.46 12.09
CA GLU A 14 3.57 -10.24 12.89
C GLU A 14 5.01 -10.10 13.39
N LYS A 15 5.76 -11.20 13.52
CA LYS A 15 7.12 -11.21 14.08
C LYS A 15 8.21 -11.35 13.03
N THR A 16 7.90 -11.13 11.75
CA THR A 16 8.93 -11.15 10.70
C THR A 16 10.03 -10.13 11.03
N PRO A 17 11.32 -10.50 10.88
CA PRO A 17 12.41 -9.53 11.02
C PRO A 17 12.43 -8.49 9.88
N PHE A 18 11.66 -8.72 8.80
CA PHE A 18 11.60 -7.87 7.63
C PHE A 18 10.13 -7.59 7.23
N PRO A 19 9.43 -6.72 7.97
CA PRO A 19 8.04 -6.37 7.69
C PRO A 19 7.98 -5.44 6.47
N VAL A 20 7.96 -6.03 5.27
CA VAL A 20 7.96 -5.26 4.00
C VAL A 20 6.58 -4.73 3.62
N ILE A 21 5.52 -5.27 4.22
CA ILE A 21 4.13 -4.78 4.14
C ILE A 21 3.61 -4.71 5.57
N HIS A 22 3.11 -3.56 6.00
CA HIS A 22 2.59 -3.39 7.36
C HIS A 22 1.50 -2.30 7.43
N LEU A 23 0.87 -2.14 8.59
CA LEU A 23 -0.04 -1.01 8.82
C LEU A 23 0.77 0.28 8.84
N MET A 24 0.19 1.39 8.38
CA MET A 24 0.87 2.67 8.55
C MET A 24 1.10 2.96 10.04
N PRO A 25 2.24 3.56 10.43
CA PRO A 25 2.55 3.84 11.84
C PRO A 25 1.45 4.65 12.56
N SER A 26 0.79 5.56 11.85
CA SER A 26 -0.34 6.36 12.37
C SER A 26 -1.57 5.51 12.72
N GLN A 27 -1.65 4.28 12.22
CA GLN A 27 -2.77 3.37 12.37
C GLN A 27 -2.52 2.26 13.39
N GLU A 28 -1.28 2.05 13.84
CA GLU A 28 -0.91 0.94 14.73
C GLU A 28 -1.62 0.98 16.09
N HIS A 29 -1.86 2.17 16.63
CA HIS A 29 -2.53 2.34 17.94
C HIS A 29 -4.05 2.55 17.83
N VAL A 30 -4.60 2.53 16.62
CA VAL A 30 -6.04 2.69 16.40
C VAL A 30 -6.74 1.35 16.70
N LYS A 31 -7.29 1.23 17.91
CA LYS A 31 -8.00 0.02 18.37
C LYS A 31 -9.23 -0.32 17.51
N THR A 32 -9.87 0.68 16.92
CA THR A 32 -11.01 0.51 16.01
C THR A 32 -10.52 0.36 14.57
N LYS A 33 -10.13 -0.87 14.18
CA LYS A 33 -9.60 -1.21 12.84
C LYS A 33 -10.56 -0.97 11.65
N GLY A 34 -11.77 -0.49 11.91
CA GLY A 34 -12.69 0.01 10.87
C GLY A 34 -12.20 1.30 10.22
N ALA A 35 -11.47 2.14 10.96
CA ALA A 35 -11.02 3.46 10.53
C ALA A 35 -9.64 3.48 9.86
N THR A 36 -8.95 2.34 9.74
CA THR A 36 -7.61 2.23 9.14
C THR A 36 -7.64 1.87 7.65
N MET A 37 -8.83 1.58 7.11
CA MET A 37 -8.99 1.23 5.71
C MET A 37 -8.89 2.47 4.82
N ARG A 38 -7.94 2.46 3.86
CA ARG A 38 -8.00 3.38 2.72
C ARG A 38 -9.17 2.94 1.85
N LEU A 39 -10.19 3.79 1.75
CA LEU A 39 -11.43 3.49 1.04
C LEU A 39 -11.83 4.64 0.13
N GLY A 40 -12.27 4.31 -1.08
CA GLY A 40 -12.86 5.28 -2.00
C GLY A 40 -11.84 5.85 -2.98
N ALA A 41 -12.18 6.97 -3.60
CA ALA A 41 -11.34 7.63 -4.59
C ALA A 41 -10.04 8.14 -3.92
N TYR A 42 -8.91 7.82 -4.53
CA TYR A 42 -7.60 8.28 -4.10
C TYR A 42 -6.82 8.76 -5.31
N ASP A 43 -6.19 9.93 -5.16
CA ASP A 43 -5.44 10.54 -6.23
C ASP A 43 -4.06 9.90 -6.36
N CYS A 44 -3.71 9.52 -7.57
CA CYS A 44 -2.48 8.84 -7.90
C CYS A 44 -1.74 9.61 -8.99
N VAL A 45 -0.44 9.83 -8.77
CA VAL A 45 0.45 10.46 -9.75
C VAL A 45 1.17 9.36 -10.52
N VAL A 46 0.79 9.14 -11.77
CA VAL A 46 1.38 8.16 -12.66
C VAL A 46 2.67 8.72 -13.26
N ARG A 47 3.78 8.00 -13.05
CA ARG A 47 5.08 8.39 -13.58
C ARG A 47 5.12 8.26 -15.11
N GLN A 48 5.52 9.33 -15.79
CA GLN A 48 5.73 9.35 -17.24
C GLN A 48 6.74 8.28 -17.70
N GLY A 49 6.55 7.77 -18.91
CA GLY A 49 7.40 6.71 -19.50
C GLY A 49 7.14 5.30 -18.95
N THR A 50 6.17 5.12 -18.05
CA THR A 50 5.75 3.80 -17.58
C THR A 50 4.61 3.23 -18.43
N LYS A 51 4.42 1.90 -18.36
CA LYS A 51 3.25 1.24 -18.97
C LYS A 51 1.94 1.81 -18.43
N SER A 52 1.90 2.16 -17.14
CA SER A 52 0.75 2.79 -16.51
C SER A 52 0.44 4.16 -17.17
N PHE A 53 1.46 4.98 -17.45
CA PHE A 53 1.24 6.25 -18.14
C PHE A 53 0.66 6.05 -19.54
N ILE A 54 1.15 5.05 -20.28
CA ILE A 54 0.62 4.71 -21.61
C ILE A 54 -0.85 4.26 -21.52
N ALA A 55 -1.21 3.49 -20.50
CA ALA A 55 -2.58 3.01 -20.31
C ALA A 55 -3.56 4.13 -19.91
N TYR A 56 -3.13 5.03 -19.02
CA TYR A 56 -3.98 6.10 -18.49
C TYR A 56 -3.97 7.38 -19.34
N GLY A 57 -2.91 7.64 -20.11
CA GLY A 57 -2.75 8.83 -20.95
C GLY A 57 -2.62 10.16 -20.19
N LYS A 58 -2.59 10.13 -18.86
CA LYS A 58 -2.53 11.30 -17.98
C LYS A 58 -1.67 11.03 -16.75
N THR A 59 -1.06 12.08 -16.22
CA THR A 59 -0.22 12.03 -15.02
C THR A 59 -1.06 11.94 -13.74
N GLU A 60 -2.16 12.67 -13.66
CA GLU A 60 -3.05 12.68 -12.49
C GLU A 60 -4.28 11.82 -12.76
N ILE A 61 -4.43 10.74 -11.99
CA ILE A 61 -5.56 9.82 -12.05
C ILE A 61 -6.22 9.74 -10.66
N SER A 62 -7.46 9.26 -10.62
CA SER A 62 -8.14 8.97 -9.36
C SER A 62 -8.71 7.56 -9.46
N GLU A 63 -8.35 6.70 -8.50
CA GLU A 63 -8.73 5.28 -8.49
C GLU A 63 -9.40 4.89 -7.18
N ARG A 64 -10.18 3.81 -7.20
CA ARG A 64 -10.87 3.33 -5.99
C ARG A 64 -9.99 2.37 -5.21
N HIS A 65 -9.65 2.75 -3.98
CA HIS A 65 -8.88 1.94 -3.06
C HIS A 65 -9.80 1.22 -2.06
N ARG A 66 -9.38 0.02 -1.65
CA ARG A 66 -9.97 -0.74 -0.53
C ARG A 66 -8.93 -1.68 0.06
N HIS A 67 -7.95 -1.13 0.76
CA HIS A 67 -6.90 -1.89 1.46
C HIS A 67 -6.54 -1.24 2.80
N ARG A 68 -5.80 -1.98 3.64
CA ARG A 68 -5.39 -1.56 5.00
C ARG A 68 -3.89 -1.58 5.20
N TYR A 69 -3.21 -2.55 4.59
CA TYR A 69 -1.77 -2.68 4.63
C TYR A 69 -1.17 -2.02 3.38
N GLU A 70 0.03 -1.49 3.54
CA GLU A 70 0.83 -0.85 2.49
C GLU A 70 2.30 -1.27 2.64
#